data_AF-A0A850BXZ0-F1
#
_entry.id   AF-A0A850BXZ0-F1
#
_cell.length_a   1.000
_cell.length_b   1.000
_cell.length_c   1.000
_cell.angle_alpha   90.00
_cell.angle_beta   90.00
_cell.angle_gamma   90.00
#
_symmetry.space_group_name_H-M   'P 1'
#
loop_
_entity.id
_entity.type
_entity.pdbx_description
1 polymer ?
#
loop_
_entity_poly.entity_id
_entity_poly.type
_entity_poly.pdbx_seq_one_letter_code
_entity_poly.pdbx_strand_id
1 'polypeptide(L)'
;MSAQKMHVDSYERGWMIFSFILLVLFAAAVAVAAFGMGIQVPAPEQRVDPNTVATDLNSPWSNPGLREIAPGKYDAYVLARAVPQWEYLPKEMT
;
A
#
# COMPACT_ATOMS: atom_id res chain seq x y z
N MET A 1 37.76 -11.58 -33.66
CA MET A 1 36.50 -10.97 -33.19
C MET A 1 36.77 -9.50 -32.96
N SER A 2 36.35 -8.63 -33.89
CA SER A 2 36.54 -7.18 -33.73
C SER A 2 35.60 -6.70 -32.62
N ALA A 3 36.16 -6.11 -31.57
CA ALA A 3 35.38 -5.44 -30.54
C ALA A 3 34.72 -4.22 -31.17
N GLN A 4 33.44 -4.37 -31.50
CA GLN A 4 32.61 -3.29 -32.02
C GLN A 4 32.64 -2.14 -31.00
N LYS A 5 33.32 -1.04 -31.34
CA LYS A 5 33.29 0.18 -30.54
C LYS A 5 31.85 0.70 -30.56
N MET A 6 31.11 0.51 -29.47
CA MET A 6 29.83 1.15 -29.24
C MET A 6 30.04 2.67 -29.33
N HIS A 7 29.63 3.25 -30.45
CA HIS A 7 29.66 4.69 -30.67
C HIS A 7 28.28 5.22 -30.27
N VAL A 8 28.20 5.83 -29.09
CA VAL A 8 26.98 6.50 -28.64
C VAL A 8 26.96 7.88 -29.28
N ASP A 9 25.92 8.16 -30.07
CA ASP A 9 25.74 9.49 -30.66
C ASP A 9 25.52 10.54 -29.56
N SER A 10 25.93 11.78 -29.81
CA SER A 10 25.79 12.85 -28.81
C SER A 10 24.33 13.12 -28.44
N TYR A 11 23.40 12.97 -29.38
CA TYR A 11 21.97 13.07 -29.11
C TYR A 11 21.47 11.92 -28.22
N GLU A 12 21.89 10.70 -28.52
CA GLU A 12 21.52 9.52 -27.74
C GLU A 12 22.07 9.58 -26.32
N ARG A 13 23.31 10.07 -26.14
CA ARG A 13 23.89 10.35 -24.83
C ARG A 13 23.05 11.38 -24.05
N GLY A 14 22.63 12.46 -24.69
CA GLY A 14 21.77 13.48 -24.08
C GLY A 14 20.44 12.90 -23.62
N TRP A 15 19.81 12.08 -24.45
CA TRP A 15 18.55 11.41 -24.13
C TRP A 15 18.67 10.44 -22.95
N MET A 16 19.76 9.67 -22.89
CA MET A 16 20.02 8.77 -21.76
C MET A 16 20.21 9.54 -20.45
N ILE A 17 20.97 10.64 -20.46
CA ILE A 17 21.17 11.48 -19.28
C ILE A 17 19.83 12.09 -18.81
N PHE A 18 19.04 12.63 -19.74
CA PHE A 18 17.73 13.19 -19.43
C PHE A 18 16.79 12.14 -18.81
N SER A 19 16.71 10.96 -19.44
CA SER A 19 15.88 9.85 -18.94
C SER A 19 16.33 9.39 -17.56
N PHE A 20 17.64 9.31 -17.32
CA PHE A 20 18.18 8.96 -16.01
C PHE A 20 17.83 10.01 -14.94
N ILE A 21 17.98 11.30 -15.25
CA ILE A 21 17.59 12.40 -14.34
C ILE A 21 16.09 12.31 -14.03
N LEU A 22 15.25 12.04 -15.02
CA LEU A 22 13.81 11.89 -14.82
C LEU A 22 13.47 10.72 -13.89
N LEU A 23 14.14 9.57 -14.06
CA LEU A 23 13.97 8.41 -13.17
C LEU A 23 14.38 8.74 -11.73
N VAL A 24 15.49 9.44 -11.55
CA VAL A 24 15.96 9.88 -10.22
C VAL A 24 14.95 10.83 -9.58
N LEU A 25 14.38 11.76 -10.34
CA LEU A 25 13.33 12.67 -9.86
C LEU A 25 12.08 11.92 -9.40
N PHE A 26 11.61 10.93 -10.17
CA PHE A 26 10.47 10.12 -9.78
C PHE A 26 10.76 9.26 -8.54
N ALA A 27 11.94 8.65 -8.46
CA ALA A 27 12.35 7.91 -7.28
C ALA A 27 12.40 8.81 -6.04
N ALA A 28 12.92 10.04 -6.17
CA ALA A 28 12.94 11.02 -5.09
C ALA A 28 11.52 11.43 -4.65
N ALA A 29 10.61 11.68 -5.60
CA ALA A 29 9.22 12.00 -5.28
C ALA A 29 8.52 10.86 -4.51
N VAL A 30 8.70 9.61 -4.95
CA VAL A 30 8.17 8.43 -4.24
C VAL A 30 8.80 8.29 -2.86
N ALA A 31 10.10 8.51 -2.72
CA ALA A 31 10.77 8.45 -1.42
C ALA A 31 10.23 9.50 -0.45
N VAL A 32 10.03 10.75 -0.91
CA VAL A 32 9.41 11.81 -0.10
C VAL A 32 7.99 11.43 0.31
N ALA A 33 7.20 10.84 -0.60
CA ALA A 33 5.84 10.40 -0.28
C ALA A 33 5.82 9.26 0.75
N ALA A 34 6.69 8.26 0.59
CA ALA A 34 6.75 7.10 1.47
C ALA A 34 7.27 7.47 2.89
N PHE A 35 8.36 8.24 2.96
CA PHE A 35 9.06 8.51 4.23
C PHE A 35 8.67 9.85 4.87
N GLY A 36 8.34 10.86 4.07
CA GLY A 36 8.00 12.20 4.56
C GLY A 36 6.53 12.37 4.88
N MET A 37 5.63 11.80 4.07
CA MET A 37 4.17 11.92 4.28
C MET A 37 3.56 10.73 5.05
N GLY A 38 4.37 9.72 5.40
CA GLY A 38 3.90 8.57 6.18
C GLY A 38 2.89 7.69 5.44
N ILE A 39 2.80 7.79 4.11
CA ILE A 39 1.96 6.90 3.30
C ILE A 39 2.66 5.54 3.24
N GLN A 40 2.41 4.71 4.24
CA GLN A 40 2.93 3.36 4.33
C GLN A 40 1.89 2.37 3.82
N VAL A 41 2.33 1.40 3.03
CA VAL A 41 1.49 0.23 2.73
C VAL A 41 1.24 -0.53 4.03
N PRO A 42 0.02 -1.07 4.26
CA PRO A 42 -0.28 -1.84 5.45
C PRO A 42 0.73 -3.00 5.59
N ALA A 43 1.49 -2.99 6.69
CA ALA A 43 2.30 -4.13 7.06
C ALA A 43 1.38 -5.22 7.65
N PRO A 44 1.69 -6.52 7.46
CA PRO A 44 0.91 -7.57 8.08
C PRO A 44 1.03 -7.50 9.61
N GLU A 45 -0.02 -7.01 10.26
CA GLU A 45 -0.09 -6.85 11.72
C GLU A 45 -0.34 -8.18 12.42
N GLN A 46 -1.31 -8.96 11.92
CA GLN A 46 -1.74 -10.21 12.54
C GLN A 46 -2.24 -11.21 11.49
N ARG A 47 -2.03 -12.50 11.76
CA ARG A 47 -2.69 -13.58 11.02
C ARG A 47 -3.96 -13.99 11.76
N VAL A 48 -5.07 -14.07 11.05
CA VAL A 48 -6.37 -14.49 11.56
C VAL A 48 -6.87 -15.71 10.80
N ASP A 49 -7.69 -16.54 11.44
CA ASP A 49 -8.35 -17.65 10.76
C ASP A 49 -9.63 -17.13 10.07
N PRO A 50 -9.70 -17.16 8.72
CA PRO A 50 -10.84 -16.64 7.99
C PRO A 50 -12.15 -17.39 8.26
N ASN A 51 -12.11 -18.60 8.82
CA ASN A 51 -13.32 -19.37 9.12
C ASN A 51 -13.99 -18.94 10.43
N THR A 52 -13.22 -18.39 11.36
CA THR A 52 -13.68 -18.07 12.73
C THR A 52 -13.66 -16.57 13.03
N VAL A 53 -12.93 -15.78 12.25
CA VAL A 53 -12.76 -14.32 12.45
C VAL A 53 -14.10 -13.55 12.54
N ALA A 54 -15.15 -14.03 11.88
CA ALA A 54 -16.46 -13.39 11.89
C ALA A 54 -17.41 -13.92 12.98
N THR A 55 -17.13 -15.10 13.55
CA THR A 55 -18.06 -15.84 14.43
C THR A 55 -17.59 -15.96 15.87
N ASP A 56 -16.27 -15.89 16.11
CA ASP A 56 -15.69 -15.89 17.45
C ASP A 56 -16.03 -14.58 18.18
N LEU A 57 -16.68 -14.67 19.35
CA LEU A 57 -16.98 -13.51 20.20
C LEU A 57 -15.72 -12.75 20.65
N ASN A 58 -14.58 -13.42 20.74
CA ASN A 58 -13.31 -12.80 21.11
C ASN A 58 -12.64 -12.07 19.93
N SER A 59 -13.14 -12.28 18.71
CA SER A 59 -12.61 -11.62 17.52
C SER A 59 -13.13 -10.17 17.43
N PRO A 60 -12.27 -9.17 17.21
CA PRO A 60 -12.69 -7.79 16.97
C PRO A 60 -13.64 -7.63 15.78
N TRP A 61 -13.51 -8.49 14.76
CA TRP A 61 -14.31 -8.45 13.54
C TRP A 61 -15.70 -9.12 13.66
N SER A 62 -16.01 -9.75 14.80
CA SER A 62 -17.36 -10.29 15.08
C SER A 62 -18.40 -9.18 15.29
N ASN A 63 -17.97 -8.01 15.75
CA ASN A 63 -18.77 -6.80 15.85
C ASN A 63 -17.98 -5.63 15.23
N PRO A 64 -17.98 -5.53 13.89
CA PRO A 64 -17.19 -4.55 13.15
C PRO A 64 -17.76 -3.14 13.31
N GLY A 65 -16.88 -2.14 13.34
CA GLY A 65 -17.22 -0.76 13.65
C GLY A 65 -16.03 0.02 14.18
N LEU A 66 -16.28 1.27 14.56
CA LEU A 66 -15.28 2.15 15.16
C LEU A 66 -15.20 1.91 16.67
N ARG A 67 -13.99 1.73 17.20
CA ARG A 67 -13.74 1.57 18.64
C ARG A 67 -12.71 2.57 19.10
N GLU A 68 -13.04 3.37 20.11
CA GLU A 68 -12.09 4.28 20.73
C GLU A 68 -11.13 3.50 21.62
N ILE A 69 -9.83 3.58 21.32
CA ILE A 69 -8.76 2.91 22.07
C ILE A 69 -8.00 3.87 22.99
N ALA A 70 -8.05 5.17 22.68
CA ALA A 70 -7.53 6.26 23.50
C ALA A 70 -8.18 7.59 23.06
N PRO A 71 -8.10 8.67 23.85
CA PRO A 71 -8.68 9.96 23.47
C PRO A 71 -8.22 10.42 22.10
N GLY A 72 -9.16 10.49 21.14
CA GLY A 72 -8.89 10.88 19.75
C GLY A 72 -8.17 9.81 18.91
N LYS A 73 -8.09 8.56 19.38
CA LYS A 73 -7.57 7.40 18.62
C LYS A 73 -8.63 6.33 18.51
N TYR A 74 -8.91 5.92 17.28
CA TYR A 74 -9.95 4.97 16.96
C TYR A 74 -9.40 3.85 16.09
N ASP A 75 -9.75 2.62 16.44
CA ASP A 75 -9.54 1.45 15.59
C ASP A 75 -10.82 1.19 14.80
N ALA A 76 -10.68 1.10 13.48
CA ALA A 76 -11.76 0.79 12.57
C ALA A 76 -11.69 -0.68 12.15
N TYR A 77 -12.59 -1.51 12.68
CA TYR A 77 -12.69 -2.91 12.29
C TYR A 77 -13.67 -3.05 11.13
N VAL A 78 -13.15 -3.41 9.96
CA VAL A 78 -13.95 -3.67 8.76
C VAL A 78 -13.81 -5.13 8.36
N LEU A 79 -14.94 -5.79 8.14
CA LEU A 79 -15.01 -7.17 7.66
C LEU A 79 -15.51 -7.18 6.21
N ALA A 80 -14.65 -7.63 5.29
CA ALA A 80 -15.01 -7.88 3.89
C ALA A 80 -15.28 -9.38 3.69
N ARG A 81 -16.46 -9.74 3.19
CA ARG A 81 -16.84 -11.13 2.90
C ARG A 81 -17.43 -11.28 1.50
N ALA A 82 -17.19 -12.43 0.89
CA ALA A 82 -17.71 -12.77 -0.43
C ALA A 82 -18.80 -13.84 -0.30
N VAL A 83 -20.05 -13.40 -0.08
CA VAL A 83 -21.20 -14.30 0.06
C VAL A 83 -22.44 -13.59 -0.49
N PRO A 84 -23.16 -14.14 -1.48
CA PRO A 84 -22.82 -14.35 -2.91
C PRO A 84 -22.25 -13.15 -3.70
N GLN A 85 -22.19 -11.95 -3.14
CA GLN A 85 -21.47 -10.79 -3.69
C GLN A 85 -20.50 -10.23 -2.63
N TRP A 86 -19.67 -9.26 -3.00
CA TRP A 86 -18.82 -8.54 -2.05
C TRP A 86 -19.68 -7.72 -1.08
N GLU A 87 -19.53 -8.00 0.21
CA GLU A 87 -20.15 -7.24 1.29
C GLU A 87 -19.06 -6.73 2.25
N TYR A 88 -19.21 -5.48 2.68
CA TYR A 88 -18.35 -4.83 3.67
C TYR A 88 -19.19 -4.47 4.89
N LEU A 89 -18.71 -4.84 6.07
CA LEU A 89 -19.35 -4.57 7.35
C LEU A 89 -18.40 -3.76 8.24
N PRO A 90 -18.83 -2.64 8.83
CA PRO A 90 -20.10 -1.96 8.57
C PRO A 90 -20.15 -1.35 7.15
N LYS A 91 -21.36 -1.11 6.62
CA LYS A 91 -21.54 -0.50 5.29
C LYS A 91 -21.09 0.96 5.25
N GLU A 92 -21.18 1.63 6.40
CA GLU A 92 -20.79 3.02 6.59
C GLU A 92 -20.03 3.11 7.91
N MET A 93 -18.95 3.90 7.93
CA MET A 93 -18.20 4.20 9.16
C MET A 93 -18.63 5.60 9.61
N THR A 94 -19.31 5.67 10.75
CA THR A 94 -19.73 6.93 11.41
C THR A 94 -19.13 6.99 12.79
#